data_AF-A0A5J4QIU9-F1
#
_entry.id   AF-A0A5J4QIU9-F1
#
_cell.length_a   1.000
_cell.length_b   1.000
_cell.length_c   1.000
_cell.angle_alpha   90.00
_cell.angle_beta   90.00
_cell.angle_gamma   90.00
#
_symmetry.space_group_name_H-M   'P 1'
#
loop_
_entity.id
_entity.type
_entity.pdbx_description
1 polymer ?
#
loop_
_entity_poly.entity_id
_entity_poly.type
_entity_poly.pdbx_seq_one_letter_code
_entity_poly.pdbx_strand_id
1 'polypeptide(L)'
;MEYNNSQSDFITRTKEIIKQYERGQIPKEEKYEITLLLNCLVGLLIIPQQKWYKELPTEIISERIWGIDPDNISAQCKSGKKQKKTVKNIATHLRNSIAHYSFGMCKGSSGKIDKIKFEDFTNNDKTVNTFETEMSIDSLRKFTDKLTEFALSKIRQCP
;
A
#
# COMPACT_ATOMS: atom_id res chain seq x y z
N MET A 1 26.53 -7.64 5.73
CA MET A 1 26.09 -6.81 6.88
C MET A 1 25.66 -5.39 6.46
N GLU A 2 26.34 -4.68 5.54
CA GLU A 2 25.91 -3.33 5.09
C GLU A 2 24.53 -3.29 4.39
N TYR A 3 24.15 -4.35 3.67
CA TYR A 3 22.94 -4.37 2.84
C TYR A 3 21.63 -4.51 3.64
N ASN A 4 21.65 -5.11 4.84
CA ASN A 4 20.47 -5.19 5.71
C ASN A 4 20.21 -3.84 6.39
N ASN A 5 21.29 -3.15 6.79
CA ASN A 5 21.21 -1.79 7.32
C ASN A 5 20.65 -0.82 6.27
N SER A 6 21.06 -0.91 4.99
CA SER A 6 20.55 0.00 3.95
C SER A 6 19.04 -0.17 3.68
N GLN A 7 18.50 -1.40 3.75
CA GLN A 7 17.07 -1.65 3.56
C GLN A 7 16.23 -1.19 4.77
N SER A 8 16.69 -1.50 5.98
CA SER A 8 16.05 -1.01 7.22
C SER A 8 16.07 0.51 7.27
N ASP A 9 17.20 1.12 6.90
CA ASP A 9 17.34 2.56 6.81
C ASP A 9 16.41 3.15 5.75
N PHE A 10 16.31 2.53 4.57
CA PHE A 10 15.40 3.00 3.54
C PHE A 10 13.94 3.00 4.04
N ILE A 11 13.47 1.89 4.63
CA ILE A 11 12.10 1.81 5.16
C ILE A 11 11.91 2.85 6.27
N THR A 12 12.84 2.91 7.22
CA THR A 12 12.75 3.82 8.38
C THR A 12 12.75 5.29 7.95
N ARG A 13 13.68 5.68 7.07
CA ARG A 13 13.77 7.05 6.55
C ARG A 13 12.57 7.41 5.68
N THR A 14 12.05 6.47 4.89
CA THR A 14 10.83 6.70 4.09
C THR A 14 9.61 6.94 4.98
N LYS A 15 9.48 6.21 6.09
CA LYS A 15 8.43 6.50 7.10
C LYS A 15 8.62 7.86 7.75
N GLU A 16 9.86 8.26 8.02
CA GLU A 16 10.13 9.56 8.65
C GLU A 16 9.90 10.74 7.70
N ILE A 17 10.13 10.58 6.38
CA ILE A 17 9.80 11.60 5.37
C ILE A 17 8.31 11.98 5.43
N ILE A 18 7.42 10.98 5.52
CA ILE A 18 5.98 11.20 5.64
C ILE A 18 5.67 12.05 6.88
N LYS A 19 6.25 11.69 8.04
CA LYS A 19 6.04 12.41 9.30
C LYS A 19 6.62 13.82 9.30
N GLN A 20 7.80 14.01 8.70
CA GLN A 20 8.43 15.32 8.57
C GLN A 20 7.56 16.26 7.74
N TYR A 21 7.02 15.76 6.63
CA TYR A 21 6.14 16.52 5.76
C TYR A 21 4.82 16.91 6.45
N GLU A 22 4.27 16.02 7.28
CA GLU A 22 3.07 16.29 8.07
C GLU A 22 3.29 17.39 9.11
N ARG A 23 4.44 17.35 9.80
CA ARG A 23 4.84 18.31 10.84
C ARG A 23 5.34 19.64 10.27
N GLY A 24 5.76 19.66 9.00
CA GLY A 24 6.29 20.85 8.35
C GLY A 24 5.26 21.97 8.22
N GLN A 25 5.71 23.21 8.41
CA GLN A 25 4.90 24.41 8.16
C GLN A 25 4.90 24.75 6.66
N ILE A 26 4.27 23.89 5.87
CA ILE A 26 4.08 24.10 4.42
C ILE A 26 2.71 24.77 4.23
N PRO A 27 2.61 25.84 3.40
CA PRO A 27 1.33 26.41 3.02
C PRO A 27 0.38 25.32 2.52
N LYS A 28 -0.91 25.42 2.89
CA LYS A 28 -1.89 24.36 2.62
C LYS A 28 -2.04 24.09 1.12
N GLU A 29 -1.87 25.12 0.31
CA GLU A 29 -1.95 25.12 -1.16
C GLU A 29 -0.78 24.36 -1.80
N GLU A 30 0.35 24.28 -1.11
CA GLU A 30 1.57 23.60 -1.54
C GLU A 30 1.73 22.22 -0.87
N LYS A 31 0.77 21.82 -0.03
CA LYS A 31 0.83 20.57 0.72
C LYS A 31 0.30 19.39 -0.10
N TYR A 32 1.21 18.66 -0.73
CA TYR A 32 0.93 17.47 -1.55
C TYR A 32 1.00 16.17 -0.75
N GLU A 33 0.34 16.11 0.41
CA GLU A 33 0.46 14.98 1.37
C GLU A 33 0.12 13.63 0.74
N ILE A 34 -0.93 13.59 -0.10
CA ILE A 34 -1.39 12.35 -0.74
C ILE A 34 -0.43 11.89 -1.83
N THR A 35 0.10 12.82 -2.62
CA THR A 35 1.11 12.53 -3.64
C THR A 35 2.39 12.01 -3.01
N LEU A 36 2.85 12.64 -1.93
CA LEU A 36 4.02 12.17 -1.19
C LEU A 36 3.77 10.77 -0.61
N LEU A 37 2.59 10.54 0.00
CA LEU A 37 2.21 9.23 0.51
C LEU A 37 2.31 8.17 -0.59
N LEU A 38 1.69 8.40 -1.76
CA LEU A 38 1.75 7.46 -2.89
C LEU A 38 3.19 7.20 -3.37
N ASN A 39 4.03 8.23 -3.44
CA ASN A 39 5.44 8.07 -3.80
C ASN A 39 6.20 7.22 -2.77
N CYS A 40 5.95 7.45 -1.47
CA CYS A 40 6.54 6.63 -0.42
C CYS A 40 6.00 5.18 -0.47
N LEU A 41 4.72 5.00 -0.80
CA LEU A 41 4.10 3.67 -0.92
C LEU A 41 4.76 2.80 -1.98
N VAL A 42 5.23 3.37 -3.08
CA VAL A 42 6.03 2.64 -4.08
C VAL A 42 7.19 1.92 -3.39
N GLY A 43 8.01 2.65 -2.63
CA GLY A 43 9.16 2.07 -1.92
C GLY A 43 8.74 1.09 -0.81
N LEU A 44 7.72 1.45 -0.04
CA LEU A 44 7.27 0.69 1.13
C LEU A 44 6.50 -0.60 0.76
N LEU A 45 5.87 -0.67 -0.41
CA LEU A 45 5.18 -1.88 -0.90
C LEU A 45 6.10 -2.78 -1.73
N ILE A 46 7.04 -2.20 -2.49
CA ILE A 46 7.95 -2.97 -3.34
C ILE A 46 8.93 -3.80 -2.50
N ILE A 47 9.56 -3.23 -1.48
CA ILE A 47 10.61 -3.92 -0.72
C ILE A 47 10.08 -5.20 -0.04
N PRO A 48 8.95 -5.17 0.71
CA PRO A 48 8.39 -6.36 1.32
C PRO A 48 8.09 -7.46 0.30
N GLN A 49 7.61 -7.07 -0.89
CA GLN A 49 7.28 -8.00 -1.96
C GLN A 49 8.48 -8.52 -2.73
N GLN A 50 9.59 -7.79 -2.83
CA GLN A 50 10.77 -8.28 -3.55
C GLN A 50 11.62 -9.21 -2.69
N LYS A 51 11.67 -8.98 -1.37
CA LYS A 51 12.54 -9.74 -0.46
C LYS A 51 11.81 -10.84 0.31
N TRP A 52 10.57 -10.59 0.76
CA TRP A 52 9.84 -11.49 1.66
C TRP A 52 8.47 -11.91 1.12
N TYR A 53 8.27 -11.94 -0.20
CA TYR A 53 6.99 -12.32 -0.81
C TYR A 53 6.41 -13.65 -0.29
N LYS A 54 7.28 -14.64 -0.09
CA LYS A 54 6.88 -15.98 0.39
C LYS A 54 6.44 -15.96 1.85
N GLU A 55 6.90 -14.98 2.62
CA GLU A 55 6.64 -14.85 4.05
C GLU A 55 5.56 -13.82 4.38
N LEU A 56 5.10 -13.04 3.38
CA LEU A 56 4.00 -12.09 3.57
C LEU A 56 2.81 -12.80 4.24
N PRO A 57 2.14 -12.14 5.21
CA PRO A 57 1.03 -12.75 5.93
C PRO A 57 -0.04 -13.28 4.98
N THR A 58 -0.49 -14.50 5.24
CA THR A 58 -1.53 -15.18 4.44
C THR A 58 -2.89 -15.21 5.13
N GLU A 59 -2.98 -14.62 6.32
CA GLU A 59 -4.23 -14.32 7.00
C GLU A 59 -5.14 -13.43 6.15
N ILE A 60 -6.45 -13.59 6.35
CA ILE A 60 -7.46 -12.74 5.72
C ILE A 60 -7.33 -11.32 6.27
N ILE A 61 -7.40 -10.33 5.38
CA ILE A 61 -7.32 -8.93 5.76
C ILE A 61 -8.49 -8.56 6.68
N SER A 62 -8.25 -7.65 7.62
CA SER A 62 -9.28 -7.13 8.52
C SER A 62 -9.09 -5.66 8.80
N GLU A 63 -10.19 -4.94 8.99
CA GLU A 63 -10.16 -3.52 9.31
C GLU A 63 -9.44 -3.25 10.64
N ARG A 64 -9.70 -4.11 11.65
CA ARG A 64 -9.12 -3.97 12.98
C ARG A 64 -7.59 -4.01 12.97
N ILE A 65 -7.00 -4.97 12.27
CA ILE A 65 -5.54 -5.17 12.27
C ILE A 65 -4.89 -4.35 11.16
N TRP A 66 -5.41 -4.48 9.95
CA TRP A 66 -4.79 -4.00 8.72
C TRP A 66 -5.39 -2.70 8.19
N GLY A 67 -6.48 -2.21 8.78
CA GLY A 67 -7.12 -0.96 8.36
C GLY A 67 -7.96 -1.08 7.09
N ILE A 68 -8.11 -2.27 6.52
CA ILE A 68 -8.89 -2.49 5.31
C ILE A 68 -9.98 -3.53 5.60
N ASP A 69 -11.23 -3.10 5.44
CA ASP A 69 -12.38 -4.00 5.48
C ASP A 69 -12.37 -4.92 4.25
N PRO A 70 -12.36 -6.26 4.42
CA PRO A 70 -12.47 -7.18 3.30
C PRO A 70 -13.71 -6.93 2.43
N ASP A 71 -14.81 -6.42 2.97
CA ASP A 71 -16.03 -6.19 2.20
C ASP A 71 -15.91 -5.03 1.19
N ASN A 72 -14.97 -4.10 1.43
CA ASN A 72 -14.62 -3.01 0.50
C ASN A 72 -13.66 -3.44 -0.63
N ILE A 73 -13.42 -4.75 -0.77
CA ILE A 73 -12.52 -5.31 -1.79
C ILE A 73 -13.31 -6.22 -2.73
N SER A 74 -13.24 -5.93 -4.02
CA SER A 74 -13.48 -6.91 -5.07
C SER A 74 -12.16 -7.55 -5.46
N ALA A 75 -12.06 -8.89 -5.45
CA ALA A 75 -10.85 -9.60 -5.86
C ALA A 75 -11.19 -10.93 -6.56
N GLN A 76 -10.70 -11.12 -7.77
CA GLN A 76 -11.02 -12.27 -8.61
C GLN A 76 -9.86 -12.71 -9.51
N CYS A 77 -9.80 -13.99 -9.82
CA CYS A 77 -8.82 -14.57 -10.74
C CYS A 77 -9.17 -14.23 -12.19
N LYS A 78 -8.23 -14.48 -13.12
CA LYS A 78 -8.48 -14.38 -14.57
C LYS A 78 -9.73 -15.17 -15.03
N SER A 79 -10.04 -16.26 -14.33
CA SER A 79 -11.20 -17.13 -14.60
C SER A 79 -12.52 -16.65 -13.97
N GLY A 80 -12.56 -15.46 -13.36
CA GLY A 80 -13.73 -14.91 -12.67
C GLY A 80 -14.02 -15.53 -11.30
N LYS A 81 -13.20 -16.48 -10.84
CA LYS A 81 -13.35 -17.08 -9.50
C LYS A 81 -12.90 -16.10 -8.43
N LYS A 82 -13.65 -15.99 -7.33
CA LYS A 82 -13.30 -15.16 -6.16
C LYS A 82 -11.91 -15.54 -5.63
N GLN A 83 -11.05 -14.55 -5.44
CA GLN A 83 -9.76 -14.72 -4.78
C GLN A 83 -9.91 -14.60 -3.27
N LYS A 84 -9.00 -15.27 -2.54
CA LYS A 84 -8.87 -15.04 -1.10
C LYS A 84 -8.28 -13.64 -0.87
N LYS A 85 -8.91 -12.86 -0.01
CA LYS A 85 -8.51 -11.50 0.37
C LYS A 85 -7.43 -11.53 1.46
N THR A 86 -6.32 -12.22 1.20
CA THR A 86 -5.20 -12.31 2.15
C THR A 86 -4.34 -11.06 2.10
N VAL A 87 -3.66 -10.73 3.21
CA VAL A 87 -2.73 -9.58 3.26
C VAL A 87 -1.73 -9.61 2.10
N LYS A 88 -1.14 -10.78 1.81
CA LYS A 88 -0.27 -11.00 0.67
C LYS A 88 -0.90 -10.63 -0.68
N ASN A 89 -2.13 -11.07 -0.94
CA ASN A 89 -2.83 -10.78 -2.20
C ASN A 89 -3.16 -9.29 -2.30
N ILE A 90 -3.67 -8.69 -1.22
CA ILE A 90 -4.00 -7.26 -1.20
C ILE A 90 -2.74 -6.41 -1.40
N ALA A 91 -1.63 -6.72 -0.71
CA ALA A 91 -0.37 -6.03 -0.92
C ALA A 91 0.07 -6.09 -2.39
N THR A 92 -0.01 -7.29 -3.00
CA THR A 92 0.37 -7.51 -4.39
C THR A 92 -0.45 -6.61 -5.34
N HIS A 93 -1.78 -6.62 -5.19
CA HIS A 93 -2.66 -5.80 -6.02
C HIS A 93 -2.45 -4.30 -5.81
N LEU A 94 -2.26 -3.83 -4.57
CA LEU A 94 -1.96 -2.42 -4.29
C LEU A 94 -0.64 -1.99 -4.95
N ARG A 95 0.41 -2.83 -4.88
CA ARG A 95 1.68 -2.56 -5.54
C ARG A 95 1.52 -2.51 -7.05
N ASN A 96 0.78 -3.44 -7.65
CA ASN A 96 0.54 -3.45 -9.09
C ASN A 96 -0.25 -2.22 -9.52
N SER A 97 -1.32 -1.90 -8.80
CA SER A 97 -2.14 -0.71 -9.05
C SER A 97 -1.30 0.57 -9.06
N ILE A 98 -0.42 0.76 -8.07
CA ILE A 98 0.48 1.91 -8.01
C ILE A 98 1.52 1.87 -9.14
N ALA A 99 2.15 0.73 -9.38
CA ALA A 99 3.19 0.58 -10.41
C ALA A 99 2.66 0.78 -11.85
N HIS A 100 1.39 0.45 -12.08
CA HIS A 100 0.71 0.60 -13.37
C HIS A 100 -0.17 1.86 -13.44
N TYR A 101 -0.02 2.79 -12.49
CA TYR A 101 -0.82 4.03 -12.43
C TYR A 101 -2.33 3.77 -12.59
N SER A 102 -2.82 2.69 -11.96
CA SER A 102 -4.20 2.23 -12.02
C SER A 102 -4.93 2.58 -10.73
N PHE A 103 -4.81 3.83 -10.31
CA PHE A 103 -5.50 4.39 -9.14
C PHE A 103 -6.08 5.77 -9.45
N GLY A 104 -7.12 6.16 -8.71
CA GLY A 104 -7.80 7.44 -8.84
C GLY A 104 -8.03 8.09 -7.48
N MET A 105 -7.89 9.41 -7.41
CA MET A 105 -8.15 10.17 -6.19
C MET A 105 -9.61 10.63 -6.17
N CYS A 106 -10.33 10.26 -5.11
CA CYS A 106 -11.70 10.69 -4.89
C CYS A 106 -11.70 11.89 -3.93
N LYS A 107 -12.45 12.93 -4.28
CA LYS A 107 -12.61 14.11 -3.43
C LYS A 107 -13.87 13.95 -2.58
N GLY A 108 -13.73 14.24 -1.29
CA GLY A 108 -14.87 14.35 -0.39
C GLY A 108 -15.60 15.68 -0.55
N SER A 109 -16.66 15.85 0.23
CA SER A 109 -17.51 17.05 0.26
C SER A 109 -16.75 18.35 0.58
N SER A 110 -15.59 18.27 1.23
CA SER A 110 -14.72 19.43 1.51
C SER A 110 -13.78 19.83 0.36
N GLY A 111 -13.85 19.14 -0.79
CA GLY A 111 -12.93 19.32 -1.92
C GLY A 111 -11.54 18.73 -1.70
N LYS A 112 -11.25 18.20 -0.50
CA LYS A 112 -10.04 17.45 -0.18
C LYS A 112 -10.14 16.01 -0.66
N ILE A 113 -9.01 15.42 -1.00
CA ILE A 113 -8.92 13.98 -1.28
C ILE A 113 -9.17 13.23 0.02
N ASP A 114 -10.21 12.40 0.06
CA ASP A 114 -10.59 11.61 1.23
C ASP A 114 -10.32 10.12 1.03
N LYS A 115 -10.37 9.67 -0.23
CA LYS A 115 -10.21 8.27 -0.60
C LYS A 115 -9.40 8.10 -1.87
N ILE A 116 -8.83 6.91 -2.01
CA ILE A 116 -8.13 6.47 -3.21
C ILE A 116 -8.79 5.18 -3.69
N LYS A 117 -9.15 5.16 -4.96
CA LYS A 117 -9.58 3.97 -5.68
C LYS A 117 -8.33 3.30 -6.26
N PHE A 118 -8.16 2.00 -6.01
CA PHE A 118 -7.11 1.17 -6.61
C PHE A 118 -7.74 0.09 -7.48
N GLU A 119 -7.17 -0.11 -8.66
CA GLU A 119 -7.56 -1.16 -9.61
C GLU A 119 -6.33 -1.96 -10.04
N ASP A 120 -6.50 -3.28 -10.24
CA ASP A 120 -5.48 -4.15 -10.84
C ASP A 120 -6.11 -5.04 -11.92
N PHE A 121 -5.35 -5.30 -12.98
CA PHE A 121 -5.83 -5.98 -14.18
C PHE A 121 -4.94 -7.15 -14.56
N THR A 122 -5.49 -8.13 -15.28
CA THR A 122 -4.74 -9.33 -15.68
C THR A 122 -3.53 -9.05 -16.57
N ASN A 123 -3.64 -8.01 -17.40
CA ASN A 123 -2.69 -7.57 -18.43
C ASN A 123 -2.76 -6.03 -18.56
N ASN A 124 -1.76 -5.42 -19.22
CA ASN A 124 -1.65 -3.96 -19.41
C ASN A 124 -2.83 -3.34 -20.20
N ASP A 125 -3.49 -4.14 -21.00
CA ASP A 125 -4.64 -3.84 -21.85
C ASP A 125 -5.97 -3.72 -21.07
N LYS A 126 -5.93 -3.85 -19.73
CA LYS A 126 -7.05 -3.60 -18.79
C LYS A 126 -8.34 -4.36 -19.11
N THR A 127 -8.22 -5.51 -19.77
CA THR A 127 -9.36 -6.29 -20.27
C THR A 127 -10.16 -7.00 -19.17
N VAL A 128 -9.49 -7.43 -18.09
CA VAL A 128 -10.13 -8.11 -16.95
C VAL A 128 -9.64 -7.48 -15.66
N ASN A 129 -10.55 -6.79 -14.97
CA ASN A 129 -10.33 -6.28 -13.62
C ASN A 129 -10.25 -7.47 -12.64
N THR A 130 -9.13 -7.57 -11.93
CA THR A 130 -8.87 -8.63 -10.94
C THR A 130 -8.97 -8.14 -9.51
N PHE A 131 -8.95 -6.83 -9.32
CA PHE A 131 -8.96 -6.22 -8.01
C PHE A 131 -9.49 -4.80 -8.11
N GLU A 132 -10.38 -4.46 -7.19
CA GLU A 132 -10.87 -3.10 -7.00
C GLU A 132 -11.11 -2.86 -5.52
N THR A 133 -10.66 -1.70 -5.05
CA THR A 133 -10.98 -1.24 -3.70
C THR A 133 -10.97 0.28 -3.65
N GLU A 134 -11.80 0.84 -2.79
CA GLU A 134 -11.78 2.24 -2.42
C GLU A 134 -11.49 2.32 -0.92
N MET A 135 -10.47 3.07 -0.53
CA MET A 135 -10.10 3.19 0.88
C MET A 135 -9.73 4.61 1.27
N SER A 136 -9.99 4.93 2.53
CA SER A 136 -9.58 6.20 3.11
C SER A 136 -8.07 6.30 3.22
N ILE A 137 -7.57 7.53 3.30
CA ILE A 137 -6.14 7.79 3.53
C ILE A 137 -5.65 7.13 4.82
N ASP A 138 -6.45 7.14 5.89
CA ASP A 138 -6.10 6.53 7.17
C ASP A 138 -6.00 5.00 7.07
N SER A 139 -6.89 4.37 6.32
CA SER A 139 -6.86 2.93 6.04
C SER A 139 -5.57 2.54 5.33
N LEU A 140 -5.20 3.30 4.30
CA LEU A 140 -3.98 3.08 3.53
C LEU A 140 -2.71 3.27 4.37
N ARG A 141 -2.69 4.30 5.24
CA ARG A 141 -1.59 4.54 6.18
C ARG A 141 -1.43 3.38 7.14
N LYS A 142 -2.52 2.96 7.79
CA LYS A 142 -2.51 1.85 8.74
C LYS A 142 -2.03 0.55 8.11
N PHE A 143 -2.51 0.23 6.90
CA PHE A 143 -2.06 -0.95 6.15
C PHE A 143 -0.55 -0.92 5.90
N THR A 144 -0.05 0.23 5.45
CA THR A 144 1.36 0.43 5.13
C THR A 144 2.24 0.36 6.36
N ASP A 145 1.79 0.96 7.46
CA ASP A 145 2.50 0.88 8.73
C ASP A 145 2.64 -0.56 9.20
N LYS A 146 1.57 -1.35 9.15
CA LYS A 146 1.60 -2.77 9.52
C LYS A 146 2.49 -3.60 8.60
N LEU A 147 2.44 -3.36 7.29
CA LEU A 147 3.28 -4.07 6.33
C LEU A 147 4.76 -3.75 6.52
N THR A 148 5.10 -2.49 6.84
CA THR A 148 6.48 -2.07 7.10
C THR A 148 7.00 -2.57 8.45
N GLU A 149 6.16 -2.62 9.49
CA GLU A 149 6.48 -3.29 10.76
C GLU A 149 6.84 -4.76 10.52
N PHE A 150 6.04 -5.46 9.71
CA PHE A 150 6.34 -6.83 9.30
C PHE A 150 7.70 -6.92 8.60
N ALA A 151 7.96 -6.08 7.59
CA ALA A 151 9.22 -6.11 6.85
C ALA A 151 10.44 -5.82 7.74
N LEU A 152 10.35 -4.83 8.64
CA LEU A 152 11.41 -4.52 9.60
C LEU A 152 11.66 -5.69 10.57
N SER A 153 10.61 -6.40 11.00
CA SER A 153 10.76 -7.60 11.84
C SER A 153 11.55 -8.70 11.12
N LYS A 154 11.38 -8.84 9.80
CA LYS A 154 12.11 -9.81 8.97
C LYS A 154 13.56 -9.42 8.74
N ILE A 155 13.84 -8.14 8.48
CA ILE A 155 15.22 -7.65 8.33
C ILE A 155 16.04 -7.91 9.60
N ARG A 156 15.44 -7.66 10.78
CA ARG A 156 16.11 -7.88 12.08
C ARG A 156 16.37 -9.35 12.41
N GLN A 157 15.66 -10.28 11.75
CA GLN A 157 15.84 -11.72 11.92
C GLN A 157 16.85 -12.31 10.91
N CYS A 158 17.30 -11.54 9.92
CA CYS A 158 18.36 -11.96 9.00
C CYS A 158 19.74 -11.72 9.65
N PRO A 159 20.59 -12.76 9.81
CA PRO A 159 21.94 -12.62 10.36
C PRO A 159 22.88 -11.77 9.49
#